data_AF-A0A7Y1VI00-F1
#
_entry.id   AF-A0A7Y1VI00-F1
#
_cell.length_a   1.000
_cell.length_b   1.000
_cell.length_c   1.000
_cell.angle_alpha   90.00
_cell.angle_beta   90.00
_cell.angle_gamma   90.00
#
_symmetry.space_group_name_H-M   'P 1'
#
loop_
_entity.id
_entity.type
_entity.pdbx_description
1 polymer ?
#
loop_
_entity_poly.entity_id
_entity_poly.type
_entity_poly.pdbx_seq_one_letter_code
_entity_poly.pdbx_strand_id
1 'polypeptide(L)' 'MDVGDDVVDTREPEIVMYGADWCGDCLRAKSFLNERDIAFAYVDLV' A
#
# COMPACT_ATOMS: atom_id res chain seq x y z
N MET A 1 -17.27 -19.88 25.10
CA MET A 1 -15.83 -20.14 24.95
C MET A 1 -15.44 -19.49 23.63
N ASP A 2 -15.31 -18.17 23.74
CA ASP A 2 -14.45 -17.22 23.02
C ASP A 2 -14.03 -17.57 21.59
N VAL A 3 -14.78 -17.06 20.61
CA VAL A 3 -14.22 -16.77 19.28
C VAL A 3 -13.73 -15.33 19.35
N GLY A 4 -12.41 -15.16 19.48
CA GLY A 4 -11.76 -13.87 19.33
C GLY A 4 -11.94 -13.40 17.90
N ASP A 5 -12.72 -12.33 17.73
CA ASP A 5 -12.87 -11.60 16.48
C ASP A 5 -11.65 -10.67 16.38
N ASP A 6 -10.66 -11.05 15.57
CA ASP A 6 -9.52 -10.21 15.19
C ASP A 6 -10.04 -8.98 14.44
N VAL A 7 -10.42 -7.94 15.19
CA VAL A 7 -10.76 -6.63 14.63
C VAL A 7 -9.46 -5.98 14.16
N VAL A 8 -9.05 -6.28 12.92
CA VAL A 8 -8.01 -5.52 12.23
C VAL A 8 -8.54 -4.10 12.04
N ASP A 9 -8.04 -3.18 12.84
CA ASP A 9 -8.39 -1.77 12.83
C ASP A 9 -7.67 -1.06 11.67
N THR A 10 -8.43 -0.74 10.62
CA THR A 10 -7.99 -0.29 9.29
C THR A 10 -7.66 1.20 9.17
N ARG A 11 -7.19 1.84 10.26
CA ARG A 11 -7.02 3.31 10.29
C ARG A 11 -5.72 3.84 9.67
N GLU A 12 -4.83 2.96 9.21
CA GLU A 12 -3.64 3.28 8.41
C GLU A 12 -3.65 2.39 7.16
N PRO A 13 -3.15 2.86 6.01
CA PRO A 13 -2.96 1.97 4.86
C PRO A 13 -1.97 0.87 5.25
N GLU A 14 -2.38 -0.38 5.12
CA GLU A 14 -1.57 -1.56 5.47
C GLU A 14 -0.26 -1.62 4.65
N ILE A 15 -0.23 -0.90 3.52
CA ILE A 15 0.90 -0.84 2.60
C ILE A 15 1.39 0.61 2.48
N VAL A 16 2.67 0.81 2.75
CA VAL A 16 3.40 2.05 2.41
C VAL A 16 4.37 1.75 1.29
N MET A 17 4.23 2.46 0.17
CA MET A 17 5.09 2.36 -1.00
C MET A 17 6.06 3.54 -1.05
N TYR A 18 7.36 3.27 -0.97
CA TYR A 18 8.40 4.27 -1.19
C TYR A 18 8.87 4.20 -2.64
N GLY A 19 8.95 5.35 -3.31
CA GLY A 19 9.35 5.39 -4.71
C GLY A 19 9.87 6.74 -5.16
N ALA A 20 10.31 6.79 -6.42
CA ALA A 20 10.72 8.01 -7.11
C ALA A 20 10.27 7.95 -8.57
N ASP A 21 10.11 9.11 -9.20
CA ASP A 21 9.63 9.23 -10.59
C ASP A 21 10.63 8.71 -11.65
N TRP A 22 11.93 8.75 -11.36
CA TRP A 22 13.00 8.20 -12.20
C TRP A 22 13.13 6.67 -12.08
N CYS A 23 12.49 6.05 -11.08
CA CYS A 23 12.58 4.63 -10.81
C CYS A 23 11.51 3.86 -11.62
N GLY A 24 11.91 3.30 -12.76
CA GLY A 24 10.99 2.55 -13.64
C GLY A 24 10.27 1.38 -12.97
N ASP A 25 10.92 0.69 -12.03
CA ASP A 25 10.27 -0.39 -11.27
C ASP A 25 9.28 0.12 -10.23
N CYS A 26 9.54 1.29 -9.65
CA CYS A 26 8.61 1.98 -8.77
C CYS A 26 7.34 2.38 -9.53
N LEU A 27 7.49 2.90 -10.76
CA LEU A 27 6.34 3.21 -11.61
C LEU A 27 5.50 1.97 -11.92
N ARG A 28 6.14 0.84 -12.26
CA ARG A 28 5.44 -0.44 -12.52
C ARG A 28 4.69 -0.96 -11.30
N ALA A 29 5.34 -0.97 -10.14
CA ALA A 29 4.71 -1.41 -8.90
C ALA A 29 3.52 -0.52 -8.51
N LYS A 30 3.64 0.81 -8.68
CA LYS A 30 2.55 1.76 -8.45
C LYS A 30 1.36 1.50 -9.37
N SER A 31 1.62 1.24 -10.67
CA SER A 31 0.58 0.89 -11.64
C SER A 31 -0.15 -0.39 -11.23
N PHE A 32 0.60 -1.43 -10.84
CA PHE A 32 0.03 -2.70 -10.42
C PHE A 32 -0.93 -2.55 -9.22
N LEU A 33 -0.54 -1.79 -8.18
CA LEU A 33 -1.39 -1.56 -7.01
C LEU A 33 -2.65 -0.78 -7.38
N ASN A 34 -2.51 0.27 -8.20
CA ASN A 34 -3.64 1.09 -8.67
C ASN A 34 -4.62 0.28 -9.54
N GLU A 35 -4.12 -0.49 -10.50
CA GLU A 35 -4.94 -1.31 -11.41
C GLU A 35 -5.78 -2.36 -10.68
N ARG A 36 -5.42 -2.69 -9.43
CA ARG A 36 -6.11 -3.66 -8.59
C ARG A 36 -6.88 -3.03 -7.44
N ASP A 37 -7.02 -1.71 -7.42
CA ASP A 37 -7.72 -0.97 -6.36
C ASP A 37 -7.19 -1.31 -4.95
N ILE A 38 -5.89 -1.61 -4.83
CA ILE A 38 -5.24 -1.88 -3.55
C ILE A 38 -4.88 -0.54 -2.92
N ALA A 39 -5.36 -0.28 -1.70
CA ALA A 39 -5.02 0.94 -0.98
C ALA A 39 -3.56 0.92 -0.49
N PHE A 40 -2.83 2.00 -0.73
CA PHE A 40 -1.47 2.20 -0.23
C PHE A 40 -1.18 3.69 0.00
N ALA A 41 -0.29 3.99 0.96
CA ALA A 41 0.31 5.32 1.07
C ALA A 41 1.57 5.39 0.19
N TYR A 42 1.64 6.36 -0.72
CA TYR A 42 2.85 6.60 -1.50
C TYR A 42 3.73 7.65 -0.81
N VAL A 43 5.00 7.33 -0.59
CA VAL A 43 6.02 8.25 -0.10
C VAL A 43 7.02 8.49 -1.21
N ASP A 44 7.14 9.76 -1.62
CA ASP A 44 8.11 10.18 -2.61
C ASP A 44 9.48 10.37 -1.97
N LEU A 45 10.54 9.91 -2.66
CA LEU A 45 11.92 9.97 -2.19
C LEU A 45 12.72 11.11 -2.83
N VAL A 46 12.09 11.96 -3.65
CA VAL A 46 12.72 13.10 -4.34
C VAL A 46 11.88 14.37 -4.27
#